data_AF-A0A0L0VQF7-F1
#
_entry.id   AF-A0A0L0VQF7-F1
#
_cell.length_a   1.000
_cell.length_b   1.000
_cell.length_c   1.000
_cell.angle_alpha   90.00
_cell.angle_beta   90.00
_cell.angle_gamma   90.00
#
_symmetry.space_group_name_H-M   'P 1'
#
loop_
_entity.id
_entity.type
_entity.pdbx_description
1 polymer ?
#
loop_
_entity_poly.entity_id
_entity_poly.type
_entity_poly.pdbx_seq_one_letter_code
_entity_poly.pdbx_strand_id
1 'polypeptide(L)'
;MGIEQAVLDALQASWETKLANTRVTDFSADARLGPIQASLGPALPRPEESVKEQPNGPSSTSDTKPQTTSSPSKRPDKMDADTDEINSDLDDSEDDADAAEGEDNENGGGGASNNNPGDLVIALYDKVQRVKNKWKITLKDGIVSVQGKDYLFHKCNGEFEW
;
A
#
# COMPACT_ATOMS: atom_id res chain seq x y z
N MET A 1 -28.93 1.62 30.67
CA MET A 1 -29.37 0.31 30.13
C MET A 1 -28.14 -0.57 30.05
N GLY A 2 -28.09 -1.66 30.80
CA GLY A 2 -26.95 -2.58 30.78
C GLY A 2 -27.15 -3.63 29.71
N ILE A 3 -26.20 -3.78 28.79
CA ILE A 3 -26.15 -4.93 27.89
C ILE A 3 -25.70 -6.13 28.72
N GLU A 4 -26.40 -7.26 28.61
CA GLU A 4 -26.04 -8.48 29.34
C GLU A 4 -24.70 -9.04 28.83
N GLN A 5 -23.87 -9.57 29.75
CA GLN A 5 -22.57 -10.15 29.39
C GLN A 5 -22.70 -11.27 28.34
N ALA A 6 -23.75 -12.09 28.44
CA ALA A 6 -24.03 -13.16 27.48
C ALA A 6 -24.21 -12.64 26.04
N VAL A 7 -24.75 -11.42 25.86
CA VAL A 7 -24.92 -10.80 24.54
C VAL A 7 -23.56 -10.36 23.97
N LEU A 8 -22.67 -9.84 24.81
CA LEU A 8 -21.30 -9.49 24.40
C LEU A 8 -20.50 -10.73 24.03
N ASP A 9 -20.63 -11.81 24.79
CA ASP A 9 -19.97 -13.09 24.50
C ASP A 9 -20.47 -13.69 23.18
N ALA A 10 -21.78 -13.64 22.92
CA ALA A 10 -22.36 -14.09 21.66
C ALA A 10 -21.93 -13.23 20.46
N LEU A 11 -21.80 -11.92 20.64
CA LEU A 11 -21.28 -11.02 19.61
C LEU A 11 -19.82 -11.33 19.29
N GLN A 12 -19.00 -11.54 20.31
CA GLN A 12 -17.60 -11.91 20.17
C GLN A 12 -17.45 -13.22 19.39
N ALA A 13 -18.18 -14.27 19.78
CA ALA A 13 -18.13 -15.57 19.09
C ALA A 13 -18.59 -15.47 17.63
N SER A 14 -19.63 -14.66 17.37
CA SER A 14 -20.11 -14.41 16.00
C SER A 14 -19.08 -13.67 15.15
N TRP A 15 -18.38 -12.71 15.74
CA TRP A 15 -17.33 -11.95 15.07
C TRP A 15 -16.12 -12.83 14.74
N GLU A 16 -15.64 -13.62 15.69
CA GLU A 16 -14.54 -14.56 15.49
C GLU A 16 -14.84 -15.59 14.40
N THR A 17 -16.05 -16.14 14.42
CA THR A 17 -16.51 -17.08 13.38
C THR A 17 -16.51 -16.41 12.01
N LYS A 18 -16.98 -15.16 11.92
CA LYS A 18 -16.95 -14.40 10.66
C LYS A 18 -15.52 -14.14 10.18
N LEU A 19 -14.61 -13.76 11.07
CA LEU A 19 -13.20 -13.55 10.74
C LEU A 19 -12.52 -14.83 10.24
N ALA A 20 -12.69 -15.96 10.94
CA ALA A 20 -12.10 -17.22 10.51
C ALA A 20 -12.63 -17.68 9.14
N ASN A 21 -13.90 -17.37 8.84
CA ASN A 21 -14.52 -17.68 7.55
C ASN A 21 -13.98 -16.86 6.38
N THR A 22 -13.42 -15.67 6.59
CA THR A 22 -12.89 -14.84 5.49
C THR A 22 -11.64 -15.46 4.86
N ARG A 23 -10.85 -16.21 5.66
CA ARG A 23 -9.60 -16.86 5.24
C ARG A 23 -8.53 -15.91 4.68
N VAL A 24 -8.64 -14.62 4.98
CA VAL A 24 -7.68 -13.59 4.55
C VAL A 24 -6.40 -13.57 5.39
N THR A 25 -6.43 -14.17 6.58
CA THR A 25 -5.30 -14.25 7.51
C THR A 25 -5.18 -15.65 8.07
N ASP A 26 -3.96 -16.09 8.38
CA ASP A 26 -3.73 -17.33 9.13
C ASP A 26 -3.79 -17.07 10.63
N PHE A 27 -4.77 -17.68 11.29
CA PHE A 27 -4.99 -17.64 12.74
C PHE A 27 -4.62 -18.97 13.41
N SER A 28 -3.89 -19.88 12.74
CA SER A 28 -3.53 -21.20 13.28
C SER A 28 -2.78 -21.14 14.63
N ALA A 29 -2.02 -20.07 14.88
CA ALA A 29 -1.32 -19.84 16.13
C ALA A 29 -2.14 -19.09 17.20
N ASP A 30 -3.33 -18.59 16.85
CA ASP A 30 -4.19 -17.84 17.77
C ASP A 30 -5.01 -18.79 18.65
N ALA A 31 -4.99 -18.58 19.96
CA ALA A 31 -5.65 -19.48 20.92
C ALA A 31 -7.18 -19.52 20.79
N ARG A 32 -7.80 -18.46 20.26
CA ARG A 32 -9.26 -18.31 20.12
C ARG A 32 -9.71 -18.64 18.71
N LEU A 33 -9.03 -18.11 17.70
CA LEU A 33 -9.37 -18.29 16.29
C LEU A 33 -8.81 -19.57 15.68
N GLY A 34 -7.69 -20.09 16.19
CA GLY A 34 -7.05 -21.31 15.68
C GLY A 34 -7.97 -22.54 15.68
N PRO A 35 -8.67 -22.87 16.78
CA PRO A 35 -9.64 -23.95 16.80
C PRO A 35 -10.79 -23.78 15.78
N ILE A 36 -11.25 -22.54 15.58
CA ILE A 36 -12.31 -22.23 14.61
C ILE A 36 -11.81 -22.43 13.19
N GLN A 37 -10.62 -21.92 12.85
CA GLN A 37 -10.03 -22.09 11.53
C GLN A 37 -9.72 -23.57 11.21
N ALA A 38 -9.25 -24.34 12.20
CA ALA A 38 -9.04 -25.78 12.05
C ALA A 38 -10.33 -26.53 11.71
N SER A 39 -11.48 -26.09 12.25
CA SER A 39 -12.78 -26.70 11.95
C SER A 39 -13.27 -26.45 10.52
N LEU A 40 -12.77 -25.40 9.86
CA LEU A 40 -13.14 -25.04 8.48
C LEU A 40 -12.39 -25.85 7.40
N GLY A 41 -11.42 -26.67 7.80
CA GLY A 41 -10.56 -27.42 6.89
C GLY A 41 -9.54 -26.56 6.14
N PRO A 42 -8.63 -27.17 5.37
CA PRO A 42 -7.60 -26.45 4.62
C PRO A 42 -8.22 -25.50 3.59
N ALA A 43 -7.64 -24.31 3.46
CA ALA A 43 -7.98 -23.41 2.37
C ALA A 43 -7.62 -24.08 1.04
N LEU A 44 -8.57 -24.10 0.10
CA LEU A 44 -8.29 -24.62 -1.24
C LEU A 44 -7.16 -23.79 -1.88
N PRO A 45 -6.16 -24.43 -2.53
CA PRO A 45 -5.15 -23.70 -3.26
C PRO A 45 -5.83 -22.87 -4.35
N ARG A 46 -5.58 -21.55 -4.36
CA ARG A 46 -6.04 -20.69 -5.45
C ARG A 46 -5.23 -21.02 -6.70
N PRO A 47 -5.84 -20.92 -7.90
CA PRO A 47 -5.07 -21.00 -9.14
C PRO A 47 -4.02 -19.89 -9.10
N GLU A 48 -2.74 -20.25 -8.98
CA GLU A 48 -1.65 -19.30 -9.17
C GLU A 48 -1.70 -18.84 -10.63
N GLU A 49 -1.93 -17.54 -10.86
CA GLU A 49 -1.54 -16.94 -12.13
C GLU A 49 -0.01 -17.03 -12.22
N SER A 50 0.42 -17.89 -13.14
CA SER A 50 1.79 -18.18 -13.54
C SER A 50 2.74 -16.99 -13.34
N VAL A 51 3.52 -17.02 -12.25
CA VAL A 51 4.66 -16.13 -12.06
C VAL A 51 5.71 -16.53 -13.11
N LYS A 52 5.77 -15.78 -14.20
CA LYS A 52 6.90 -15.84 -15.13
C LYS A 52 8.13 -15.32 -14.38
N GLU A 53 8.98 -16.24 -13.94
CA GLU A 53 10.35 -15.93 -13.53
C GLU A 53 11.06 -15.17 -14.67
N GLN A 54 11.36 -13.89 -14.44
CA GLN A 54 12.41 -13.21 -15.19
C GLN A 54 13.76 -13.48 -14.51
N PRO A 55 14.80 -13.89 -15.25
CA PRO A 55 16.07 -14.27 -14.65
C PRO A 55 16.82 -13.05 -14.12
N ASN A 56 17.39 -13.25 -12.92
CA ASN A 56 18.32 -12.38 -12.22
C ASN A 56 19.31 -11.67 -13.16
N GLY A 57 19.23 -10.33 -13.21
CA GLY A 57 20.32 -9.49 -13.69
C GLY A 57 21.44 -9.43 -12.64
N PRO A 58 22.71 -9.66 -13.00
CA PRO A 58 23.79 -9.68 -12.02
C PRO A 58 24.16 -8.26 -11.55
N SER A 59 24.07 -8.11 -10.23
CA SER A 59 25.05 -7.55 -9.30
C SER A 59 25.96 -6.40 -9.74
N SER A 60 25.90 -5.34 -8.93
CA SER A 60 26.81 -4.22 -8.84
C SER A 60 28.29 -4.60 -8.92
N THR A 61 29.06 -3.86 -9.72
CA THR A 61 30.50 -3.73 -9.53
C THR A 61 30.81 -2.31 -9.08
N SER A 62 31.33 -2.21 -7.87
CA SER A 62 31.84 -1.02 -7.22
C SER A 62 33.33 -0.91 -7.52
N ASP A 63 33.72 -0.06 -8.47
CA ASP A 63 35.12 0.29 -8.69
C ASP A 63 35.51 1.48 -7.82
N THR A 64 36.27 1.18 -6.77
CA THR A 64 36.99 2.16 -5.94
C THR A 64 38.41 2.29 -6.46
N LYS A 65 38.86 3.50 -6.82
CA LYS A 65 40.28 3.83 -6.99
C LYS A 65 40.65 5.10 -6.21
N PRO A 66 41.71 5.09 -5.38
CA PRO A 66 42.24 6.29 -4.71
C PRO A 66 43.50 6.85 -5.41
N GLN A 67 43.76 8.16 -5.16
CA GLN A 67 45.02 8.95 -5.22
C GLN A 67 44.80 10.31 -5.91
N THR A 68 44.68 11.44 -5.19
CA THR A 68 45.70 12.29 -4.53
C THR A 68 46.45 13.27 -5.45
N THR A 69 46.47 14.53 -4.97
CA THR A 69 47.36 15.68 -5.23
C THR A 69 47.17 16.52 -6.49
N SER A 70 46.62 17.74 -6.35
CA SER A 70 47.39 19.00 -6.28
C SER A 70 46.48 20.24 -6.34
N SER A 71 46.43 21.04 -5.27
CA SER A 71 46.13 22.49 -5.29
C SER A 71 47.44 23.26 -5.65
N PRO A 72 47.50 24.60 -5.83
CA PRO A 72 46.52 25.67 -5.49
C PRO A 72 46.43 26.89 -6.45
N SER A 73 45.43 27.77 -6.21
CA SER A 73 45.44 29.27 -6.31
C SER A 73 44.15 29.83 -6.93
N LYS A 74 43.57 31.01 -6.63
CA LYS A 74 43.58 31.98 -5.50
C LYS A 74 42.59 33.11 -5.91
N ARG A 75 41.40 33.21 -5.26
CA ARG A 75 40.57 34.43 -4.96
C ARG A 75 39.97 35.29 -6.11
N PRO A 76 39.00 36.23 -5.86
CA PRO A 76 37.86 36.27 -4.93
C PRO A 76 36.52 36.87 -5.52
N ASP A 77 35.46 36.86 -4.70
CA ASP A 77 34.26 37.73 -4.60
C ASP A 77 33.34 38.07 -5.80
N LYS A 78 32.06 37.69 -5.68
CA LYS A 78 30.93 38.62 -5.89
C LYS A 78 29.62 38.13 -5.25
N MET A 79 28.91 39.08 -4.65
CA MET A 79 27.54 39.04 -4.16
C MET A 79 26.57 38.49 -5.22
N ASP A 80 25.50 37.84 -4.80
CA ASP A 80 24.15 38.43 -4.89
C ASP A 80 23.16 37.57 -4.09
N ALA A 81 22.41 38.25 -3.23
CA ALA A 81 21.20 37.71 -2.65
C ALA A 81 20.16 37.70 -3.77
N ASP A 82 19.60 36.53 -4.08
CA ASP A 82 18.31 36.50 -4.74
C ASP A 82 17.41 35.47 -4.07
N THR A 83 16.26 36.01 -3.70
CA THR A 83 15.13 35.38 -3.06
C THR A 83 14.42 34.54 -4.11
N ASP A 84 14.82 33.27 -4.24
CA ASP A 84 14.07 32.32 -5.05
C ASP A 84 12.88 31.77 -4.24
N GLU A 85 11.81 32.54 -4.32
CA GLU A 85 10.41 32.25 -3.99
C GLU A 85 9.89 31.01 -4.77
N ILE A 86 10.52 29.85 -4.63
CA ILE A 86 10.07 28.61 -5.28
C ILE A 86 9.00 27.95 -4.41
N ASN A 87 7.78 28.50 -4.43
CA ASN A 87 6.51 27.74 -4.47
C ASN A 87 5.24 28.63 -4.49
N SER A 88 5.28 29.79 -5.13
CA SER A 88 4.07 30.61 -5.38
C SER A 88 3.44 30.35 -6.75
N ASP A 89 3.44 29.09 -7.22
CA ASP A 89 2.73 28.66 -8.44
C ASP A 89 1.81 27.47 -8.12
N LEU A 90 1.08 27.60 -7.02
CA LEU A 90 -0.10 26.79 -6.71
C LEU A 90 -1.32 27.72 -6.62
N ASP A 91 -1.47 28.56 -7.64
CA ASP A 91 -2.68 29.32 -7.93
C ASP A 91 -2.97 29.28 -9.44
N ASP A 92 -3.14 28.07 -9.99
CA ASP A 92 -4.00 27.90 -11.15
C ASP A 92 -5.42 27.68 -10.61
N SER A 93 -6.05 28.82 -10.34
CA SER A 93 -7.48 28.94 -10.16
C SER A 93 -8.24 28.52 -11.43
N GLU A 94 -9.44 28.00 -11.18
CA GLU A 94 -10.64 28.00 -12.03
C GLU A 94 -10.98 26.71 -12.82
N ASP A 95 -12.02 26.06 -12.28
CA ASP A 95 -13.21 25.59 -13.00
C ASP A 95 -13.11 24.30 -13.81
N ASP A 96 -13.41 23.19 -13.15
CA ASP A 96 -14.27 22.18 -13.76
C ASP A 96 -15.27 21.66 -12.71
N ALA A 97 -16.35 22.42 -12.56
CA ALA A 97 -17.54 22.00 -11.86
C ALA A 97 -18.35 21.01 -12.73
N ASP A 98 -17.82 19.83 -13.03
CA ASP A 98 -18.62 18.73 -13.62
C ASP A 98 -17.93 17.36 -13.46
N ALA A 99 -18.03 16.78 -12.26
CA ALA A 99 -17.86 15.32 -12.10
C ALA A 99 -18.68 14.82 -10.90
N ALA A 100 -19.98 15.09 -10.95
CA ALA A 100 -20.97 14.37 -10.17
C ALA A 100 -21.82 13.53 -11.13
N GLU A 101 -21.30 12.42 -11.64
CA GLU A 101 -22.12 11.27 -12.02
C GLU A 101 -21.31 10.00 -11.75
N GLY A 102 -21.94 9.06 -11.04
CA GLY A 102 -21.30 7.86 -10.54
C GLY A 102 -20.90 6.90 -11.65
N GLU A 103 -19.61 6.63 -11.72
CA GLU A 103 -19.10 5.41 -12.34
C GLU A 103 -18.36 4.63 -11.25
N ASP A 104 -19.15 3.85 -10.52
CA ASP A 104 -18.69 2.63 -9.87
C ASP A 104 -18.08 1.77 -10.97
N ASN A 105 -16.78 1.97 -11.20
CA ASN A 105 -16.03 1.28 -12.22
C ASN A 105 -15.92 -0.19 -11.82
N GLU A 106 -16.92 -0.96 -12.25
CA GLU A 106 -16.97 -2.43 -12.26
C GLU A 106 -15.85 -3.07 -13.12
N ASN A 107 -14.68 -2.43 -13.25
CA ASN A 107 -13.49 -3.08 -13.78
C ASN A 107 -12.80 -3.91 -12.69
N GLY A 108 -13.56 -4.89 -12.18
CA GLY A 108 -13.11 -6.03 -11.39
C GLY A 108 -13.60 -7.31 -12.05
N GLY A 109 -13.39 -7.43 -13.38
CA GLY A 109 -13.71 -8.62 -14.15
C GLY A 109 -12.90 -9.84 -13.72
N GLY A 110 -13.35 -10.48 -12.65
CA GLY A 110 -12.88 -11.77 -12.15
C GLY A 110 -14.06 -12.49 -11.49
N GLY A 111 -14.68 -13.41 -12.23
CA GLY A 111 -15.97 -14.00 -11.95
C GLY A 111 -16.22 -14.46 -10.50
N ALA A 112 -17.48 -14.30 -10.09
CA ALA A 112 -18.03 -14.73 -8.82
C ALA A 112 -17.54 -16.13 -8.38
N SER A 113 -16.72 -16.15 -7.34
CA SER A 113 -16.63 -17.27 -6.41
C SER A 113 -16.32 -16.74 -5.01
N ASN A 114 -17.35 -16.68 -4.17
CA ASN A 114 -17.30 -16.63 -2.71
C ASN A 114 -16.47 -15.50 -2.05
N ASN A 115 -17.16 -14.47 -1.57
CA ASN A 115 -16.77 -13.63 -0.41
C ASN A 115 -15.45 -12.84 -0.47
N ASN A 116 -14.75 -12.72 -1.60
CA ASN A 116 -13.54 -11.90 -1.67
C ASN A 116 -13.85 -10.51 -2.29
N PRO A 117 -13.73 -9.39 -1.55
CA PRO A 117 -14.11 -8.04 -2.01
C PRO A 117 -13.18 -7.42 -3.06
N GLY A 118 -12.35 -8.22 -3.74
CA GLY A 118 -11.29 -7.72 -4.63
C GLY A 118 -10.06 -7.21 -3.87
N ASP A 119 -9.09 -6.72 -4.62
CA ASP A 119 -7.87 -6.13 -4.04
C ASP A 119 -8.16 -4.67 -3.63
N LEU A 120 -7.78 -4.29 -2.40
CA LEU A 120 -8.11 -2.99 -1.80
C LEU A 120 -6.99 -2.51 -0.88
N VAL A 121 -6.74 -1.19 -0.87
CA VAL A 121 -5.85 -0.53 0.09
C VAL A 121 -6.64 0.53 0.86
N ILE A 122 -6.63 0.45 2.19
CA ILE A 122 -7.20 1.46 3.08
C ILE A 122 -6.08 1.99 3.96
N ALA A 123 -5.74 3.27 3.84
CA ALA A 123 -4.62 3.88 4.56
C ALA A 123 -4.75 5.40 4.66
N LEU A 124 -3.90 6.02 5.47
CA LEU A 124 -3.67 7.46 5.44
C LEU A 124 -2.51 7.77 4.48
N TYR A 125 -2.54 8.94 3.83
CA TYR A 125 -1.40 9.39 3.02
C TYR A 125 -0.50 10.33 3.83
N ASP A 126 0.81 10.23 3.62
CA ASP A 126 1.79 11.21 4.08
C ASP A 126 2.21 12.15 2.94
N LYS A 127 2.40 11.61 1.73
CA LYS A 127 2.90 12.37 0.59
C LYS A 127 2.40 11.79 -0.73
N VAL A 128 2.03 12.66 -1.65
CA VAL A 128 1.74 12.34 -3.05
C VAL A 128 2.58 13.27 -3.91
N GLN A 129 3.33 12.73 -4.86
CA GLN A 129 4.20 13.50 -5.75
C GLN A 129 4.04 13.00 -7.19
N ARG A 130 4.14 13.91 -8.15
CA ARG A 130 4.12 13.60 -9.57
C ARG A 130 5.23 14.34 -10.30
N VAL A 131 5.87 13.66 -11.25
CA VAL A 131 6.79 14.26 -12.24
C VAL A 131 6.45 13.69 -13.61
N LYS A 132 5.93 14.53 -14.52
CA LYS A 132 5.37 14.09 -15.81
C LYS A 132 4.30 13.01 -15.61
N ASN A 133 4.51 11.80 -16.14
CA ASN A 133 3.64 10.64 -15.99
C ASN A 133 3.99 9.74 -14.79
N LYS A 134 5.04 10.07 -14.02
CA LYS A 134 5.47 9.27 -12.87
C LYS A 134 4.82 9.77 -11.60
N TRP A 135 4.15 8.88 -10.88
CA TRP A 135 3.56 9.10 -9.57
C TRP A 135 4.34 8.38 -8.49
N LYS A 136 4.53 9.07 -7.36
CA LYS A 136 5.05 8.48 -6.12
C LYS A 136 4.09 8.79 -4.98
N ILE A 137 3.71 7.78 -4.23
CA ILE A 137 2.86 7.91 -3.04
C ILE A 137 3.57 7.32 -1.82
N THR A 138 3.37 7.95 -0.68
CA THR A 138 3.76 7.42 0.63
C THR A 138 2.50 7.35 1.49
N LEU A 139 2.15 6.14 1.90
CA LEU A 139 1.01 5.82 2.75
C LEU A 139 1.49 5.38 4.13
N LYS A 140 0.65 5.53 5.15
CA LYS A 140 0.88 5.09 6.52
C LYS A 140 -0.37 4.49 7.16
N ASP A 141 -0.13 3.69 8.21
CA ASP A 141 -1.15 3.13 9.11
C ASP A 141 -2.33 2.51 8.34
N GLY A 142 -2.03 1.54 7.49
CA GLY A 142 -3.00 0.98 6.55
C GLY A 142 -3.09 -0.53 6.56
N ILE A 143 -4.16 -1.00 5.93
CA ILE A 143 -4.43 -2.40 5.61
C ILE A 143 -4.52 -2.56 4.09
N VAL A 144 -3.93 -3.64 3.58
CA VAL A 144 -4.01 -4.04 2.18
C VAL A 144 -4.64 -5.42 2.11
N SER A 145 -5.72 -5.57 1.36
CA SER A 145 -6.24 -6.87 0.93
C SER A 145 -5.76 -7.10 -0.50
N VAL A 146 -4.89 -8.10 -0.72
CA VAL A 146 -4.41 -8.45 -2.05
C VAL A 146 -4.31 -9.95 -2.22
N GLN A 147 -4.81 -10.47 -3.34
CA GLN A 147 -4.87 -11.91 -3.63
C GLN A 147 -5.58 -12.71 -2.52
N GLY A 148 -6.56 -12.07 -1.86
CA GLY A 148 -7.31 -12.61 -0.73
C GLY A 148 -6.48 -12.89 0.51
N LYS A 149 -5.41 -12.12 0.72
CA LYS A 149 -4.69 -12.05 1.98
C LYS A 149 -4.70 -10.62 2.48
N ASP A 150 -4.84 -10.45 3.80
CA ASP A 150 -4.78 -9.15 4.45
C ASP A 150 -3.38 -8.90 5.03
N TYR A 151 -2.87 -7.69 4.80
CA TYR A 151 -1.59 -7.22 5.28
C TYR A 151 -1.77 -5.91 6.02
N LEU A 152 -1.15 -5.79 7.19
CA LEU A 152 -1.10 -4.54 7.95
C LEU A 152 0.26 -3.89 7.73
N PHE A 153 0.31 -2.57 7.54
CA PHE A 153 1.55 -1.84 7.37
C PHE A 153 1.56 -0.53 8.15
N HIS A 154 2.74 -0.18 8.68
CA HIS A 154 2.95 1.16 9.24
C HIS A 154 3.29 2.17 8.15
N LYS A 155 4.04 1.76 7.12
CA LYS A 155 4.40 2.60 5.96
C LYS A 155 4.43 1.78 4.67
N CYS A 156 3.90 2.33 3.59
CA CYS A 156 3.93 1.75 2.24
C CYS A 156 4.32 2.82 1.21
N ASN A 157 5.22 2.50 0.28
CA ASN A 157 5.60 3.40 -0.81
C ASN A 157 5.14 2.80 -2.13
N GLY A 158 4.44 3.58 -2.95
CA GLY A 158 3.99 3.18 -4.28
C GLY A 158 4.60 4.06 -5.35
N GLU A 159 5.05 3.46 -6.46
CA GLU A 159 5.49 4.18 -7.66
C GLU A 159 4.76 3.60 -8.88
N PHE A 160 4.14 4.45 -9.69
CA PHE A 160 3.39 4.03 -10.88
C PHE A 160 3.46 5.08 -12.00
N GLU A 161 3.22 4.65 -13.22
CA GLU A 161 3.16 5.52 -14.41
C GLU A 161 1.71 5.61 -14.91
N TRP A 162 1.31 6.79 -15.39
CA TRP A 162 0.01 7.05 -16.00
C TRP A 162 0.13 7.39 -17.49
#